data_AF-A0A7W0FAE5-F1
#
_entry.id   AF-A0A7W0FAE5-F1
#
_cell.length_a   1.000
_cell.length_b   1.000
_cell.length_c   1.000
_cell.angle_alpha   90.00
_cell.angle_beta   90.00
_cell.angle_gamma   90.00
#
_symmetry.space_group_name_H-M   'P 1'
#
loop_
_entity.id
_entity.type
_entity.pdbx_description
1 polymer ?
#
loop_
_entity_poly.entity_id
_entity_poly.type
_entity_poly.pdbx_seq_one_letter_code
_entity_poly.pdbx_strand_id
1 'polypeptide(L)'
;MKLSYIVENRIEEDQPEKERRSPLLSQGSELTDTELLEKLDSFGIKISKKILNKLSLEFISAEELSKWFFKKPNLQSKYTTDMEIKRVWIWLTILWERWFPKRINFEMIDDRMAYGYDELDDDNVIFGCEILLRVWDAVLKIMAKSDIKTLEEFDEKFRGTYPVSDMANDIEDELWSAGNKNKKYLKKRISFCRDFLKRFPEEDSFRIENF
;
A
#
# COMPACT_ATOMS: atom_id res chain seq x y z
N MET A 1 -15.48 4.50 3.20
CA MET A 1 -14.33 4.85 4.07
C MET A 1 -13.13 5.12 3.17
N LYS A 2 -12.47 6.28 3.29
CA LYS A 2 -11.21 6.55 2.59
C LYS A 2 -10.11 5.89 3.40
N LEU A 3 -9.33 5.01 2.78
CA LEU A 3 -8.51 4.04 3.51
C LEU A 3 -7.17 4.64 3.94
N SER A 4 -6.66 5.65 3.23
CA SER A 4 -5.33 6.23 3.44
C SER A 4 -5.08 7.00 4.77
N TYR A 5 -5.85 6.76 5.85
CA TYR A 5 -5.81 7.54 7.11
C TYR A 5 -5.77 6.69 8.38
N ILE A 6 -5.80 5.36 8.30
CA ILE A 6 -5.86 4.52 9.49
C ILE A 6 -4.52 4.60 10.25
N VAL A 7 -3.42 4.72 9.52
CA VAL A 7 -2.07 4.74 10.07
C VAL A 7 -1.67 6.12 10.60
N GLU A 8 -2.05 7.20 9.92
CA GLU A 8 -1.73 8.58 10.38
C GLU A 8 -2.35 8.88 11.75
N ASN A 9 -3.57 8.40 12.00
CA ASN A 9 -4.27 8.63 13.26
C ASN A 9 -3.71 7.82 14.45
N ARG A 10 -2.89 6.78 14.22
CA ARG A 10 -2.27 5.97 15.30
C ARG A 10 -0.90 6.50 15.74
N ILE A 11 -0.30 7.41 14.99
CA ILE A 11 1.09 7.88 15.16
C ILE A 11 1.18 9.26 15.85
N GLU A 12 0.08 10.01 15.97
CA GLU A 12 0.09 11.39 16.48
C GLU A 12 0.55 11.56 17.95
N GLU A 13 0.53 10.51 18.78
CA GLU A 13 0.82 10.66 20.22
C GLU A 13 2.32 10.80 20.56
N ASP A 14 3.26 10.37 19.71
CA ASP A 14 4.70 10.26 20.09
C ASP A 14 5.73 10.97 19.18
N GLN A 15 5.29 11.75 18.17
CA GLN A 15 6.23 12.33 17.20
C GLN A 15 6.87 13.68 17.60
N PRO A 16 8.19 13.89 17.37
CA PRO A 16 8.89 15.15 17.60
C PRO A 16 8.33 16.31 16.75
N GLU A 17 8.46 17.54 17.26
CA GLU A 17 7.88 18.79 16.73
C GLU A 17 8.15 19.07 15.23
N LYS A 18 9.22 18.48 14.68
CA LYS A 18 9.62 18.58 13.27
C LYS A 18 8.72 17.77 12.33
N GLU A 19 8.13 16.67 12.82
CA GLU A 19 7.19 15.82 12.07
C GLU A 19 5.77 16.40 12.09
N ARG A 20 5.39 17.16 13.12
CA ARG A 20 4.11 17.90 13.18
C ARG A 20 3.96 18.97 12.09
N ARG A 21 5.06 19.38 11.45
CA ARG A 21 5.06 20.32 10.30
C ARG A 21 5.12 19.61 8.95
N SER A 22 5.18 18.28 8.93
CA SER A 22 5.13 17.50 7.69
C SER A 22 3.70 17.50 7.14
N PRO A 23 3.52 17.64 5.82
CA PRO A 23 2.19 17.46 5.23
C PRO A 23 1.70 16.03 5.50
N LEU A 24 0.42 15.90 5.83
CA LEU A 24 -0.27 14.63 6.10
C LEU A 24 -1.17 14.25 4.91
N LEU A 25 -1.36 12.94 4.68
CA LEU A 25 -2.35 12.40 3.74
C LEU A 25 -3.76 12.90 4.11
N SER A 26 -4.09 12.97 5.40
CA SER A 26 -5.35 13.49 5.92
C SER A 26 -5.64 14.91 5.43
N GLN A 27 -4.67 15.81 5.49
CA GLN A 27 -4.79 17.18 4.97
C GLN A 27 -4.97 17.19 3.45
N GLY A 28 -4.24 16.34 2.73
CA GLY A 28 -4.43 16.22 1.28
C GLY A 28 -5.80 15.69 0.90
N SER A 29 -6.41 14.89 1.77
CA SER A 29 -7.67 14.19 1.50
C SER A 29 -8.90 15.08 1.42
N GLU A 30 -8.84 16.24 2.05
CA GLU A 30 -9.92 17.22 2.07
C GLU A 30 -10.05 17.88 0.69
N LEU A 31 -8.97 17.88 -0.08
CA LEU A 31 -8.93 18.44 -1.42
C LEU A 31 -9.68 17.56 -2.42
N THR A 32 -10.39 18.20 -3.33
CA THR A 32 -11.00 17.59 -4.51
C THR A 32 -9.93 17.18 -5.53
N ASP A 33 -10.30 16.31 -6.48
CA ASP A 33 -9.40 15.92 -7.55
C ASP A 33 -8.93 17.13 -8.37
N THR A 34 -9.80 18.11 -8.60
CA THR A 34 -9.47 19.35 -9.31
C THR A 34 -8.41 20.16 -8.55
N GLU A 35 -8.59 20.37 -7.25
CA GLU A 35 -7.62 21.12 -6.43
C GLU A 35 -6.27 20.41 -6.34
N LEU A 36 -6.26 19.08 -6.25
CA LEU A 36 -5.02 18.29 -6.29
C LEU A 36 -4.30 18.46 -7.63
N LEU A 37 -5.04 18.48 -8.74
CA LEU A 37 -4.47 18.68 -10.07
C LEU A 37 -3.93 20.09 -10.28
N GLU A 38 -4.64 21.11 -9.80
CA GLU A 38 -4.18 22.51 -9.82
C GLU A 38 -2.89 22.68 -8.99
N LYS A 39 -2.84 22.05 -7.81
CA LYS A 39 -1.63 22.02 -6.99
C LYS A 39 -0.48 21.36 -7.75
N LEU A 40 -0.67 20.19 -8.35
CA LEU A 40 0.37 19.53 -9.15
C LEU A 40 0.82 20.39 -10.35
N ASP A 41 -0.10 21.04 -11.05
CA ASP A 41 0.24 21.93 -12.18
C ASP A 41 1.04 23.15 -11.73
N SER A 42 0.82 23.66 -10.51
CA SER A 42 1.64 24.75 -9.94
C SER A 42 3.12 24.36 -9.73
N PHE A 43 3.42 23.06 -9.65
CA PHE A 43 4.77 22.48 -9.66
C PHE A 43 5.23 22.10 -11.08
N GLY A 44 4.47 22.44 -12.13
CA GLY A 44 4.72 22.04 -13.51
C GLY A 44 4.45 20.56 -13.79
N ILE A 45 3.73 19.86 -12.89
CA ILE A 45 3.38 18.44 -13.02
C ILE A 45 1.99 18.34 -13.65
N LYS A 46 1.96 18.27 -14.99
CA LYS A 46 0.73 18.04 -15.75
C LYS A 46 0.39 16.56 -15.78
N ILE A 47 -0.59 16.16 -14.98
CA ILE A 47 -1.10 14.80 -14.94
C ILE A 47 -2.59 14.74 -15.28
N SER A 48 -3.03 13.61 -15.82
CA SER A 48 -4.44 13.27 -16.04
C SER A 48 -4.67 11.84 -15.61
N LYS A 49 -5.94 11.42 -15.47
CA LYS A 49 -6.27 10.02 -15.16
C LYS A 49 -5.62 9.04 -16.15
N LYS A 50 -5.59 9.36 -17.44
CA LYS A 50 -4.91 8.53 -18.45
C LYS A 50 -3.40 8.43 -18.22
N ILE A 51 -2.75 9.53 -17.86
CA ILE A 51 -1.30 9.57 -17.59
C ILE A 51 -0.99 8.81 -16.29
N LEU A 52 -1.73 9.07 -15.21
CA LEU A 52 -1.52 8.38 -13.94
C LEU A 52 -1.82 6.87 -14.06
N ASN A 53 -2.79 6.46 -14.88
CA ASN A 53 -3.03 5.03 -15.15
C ASN A 53 -1.81 4.34 -15.79
N LYS A 54 -1.10 5.02 -16.70
CA LYS A 54 0.13 4.50 -17.30
C LYS A 54 1.27 4.48 -16.28
N LEU A 55 1.48 5.58 -15.57
CA LEU A 55 2.54 5.66 -14.57
C LEU A 55 2.36 4.64 -13.44
N SER A 56 1.12 4.40 -13.01
CA SER A 56 0.82 3.36 -12.02
C SER A 56 1.00 1.92 -12.53
N LEU A 57 1.26 1.70 -13.81
CA LEU A 57 1.74 0.41 -14.32
C LEU A 57 3.25 0.29 -14.20
N GLU A 58 3.98 1.40 -14.29
CA GLU A 58 5.45 1.43 -14.29
C GLU A 58 6.03 1.56 -12.88
N PHE A 59 5.39 2.35 -12.02
CA PHE A 59 5.85 2.61 -10.65
C PHE A 59 5.09 1.75 -9.64
N ILE A 60 5.76 1.41 -8.54
CA ILE A 60 5.16 0.70 -7.40
C ILE A 60 4.74 1.63 -6.26
N SER A 61 5.28 2.84 -6.23
CA SER A 61 5.09 3.82 -5.17
C SER A 61 4.82 5.21 -5.74
N ALA A 62 3.95 5.97 -5.07
CA ALA A 62 3.75 7.38 -5.36
C ALA A 62 4.98 8.23 -4.99
N GLU A 63 5.79 7.79 -4.02
CA GLU A 63 7.03 8.45 -3.61
C GLU A 63 8.11 8.34 -4.70
N GLU A 64 8.26 7.15 -5.28
CA GLU A 64 9.14 6.96 -6.44
C GLU A 64 8.71 7.84 -7.60
N LEU A 65 7.40 7.93 -7.83
CA LEU A 65 6.83 8.75 -8.88
C LEU A 65 7.06 10.26 -8.62
N SER A 66 6.89 10.73 -7.38
CA SER A 66 7.14 12.13 -7.02
C SER A 66 8.61 12.48 -7.24
N LYS A 67 9.54 11.66 -6.72
CA LYS A 67 10.98 11.81 -6.94
C LYS A 67 11.34 11.80 -8.43
N TRP A 68 10.69 10.95 -9.23
CA TRP A 68 10.91 10.91 -10.68
C TRP A 68 10.50 12.22 -11.37
N PHE A 69 9.40 12.86 -10.96
CA PHE A 69 9.03 14.17 -11.51
C PHE A 69 10.11 15.23 -11.22
N PHE A 70 10.62 15.31 -9.98
CA PHE A 70 11.63 16.31 -9.61
C PHE A 70 13.03 16.05 -10.18
N LYS A 71 13.33 14.82 -10.62
CA LYS A 71 14.56 14.51 -11.39
C LYS A 71 14.54 15.04 -12.82
N LYS A 72 13.39 15.51 -13.33
CA LYS A 72 13.32 16.04 -14.70
C LYS A 72 14.03 17.41 -14.78
N PRO A 73 14.84 17.67 -15.82
CA PRO A 73 15.63 18.89 -15.93
C PRO A 73 14.84 20.20 -15.80
N ASN A 74 13.57 20.21 -16.19
CA ASN A 74 12.68 21.37 -16.12
C ASN A 74 12.09 21.64 -14.73
N LEU A 75 12.21 20.71 -13.78
CA LEU A 75 11.65 20.83 -12.42
C LEU A 75 12.74 20.89 -11.33
N GLN A 76 13.95 20.43 -11.64
CA GLN A 76 15.03 20.22 -10.69
C GLN A 76 15.56 21.49 -9.99
N SER A 77 15.38 22.68 -10.55
CA SER A 77 15.91 23.93 -9.97
C SER A 77 14.88 24.80 -9.24
N LYS A 78 13.58 24.50 -9.37
CA LYS A 78 12.51 25.42 -8.92
C LYS A 78 11.80 24.98 -7.63
N TYR A 79 11.88 23.70 -7.27
CA TYR A 79 11.02 23.10 -6.24
C TYR A 79 11.69 21.92 -5.50
N THR A 80 13.01 22.00 -5.31
CA THR A 80 13.85 20.87 -4.86
C THR A 80 13.99 20.74 -3.34
N THR A 81 13.01 21.19 -2.57
CA THR A 81 13.00 20.90 -1.13
C THR A 81 12.35 19.55 -0.86
N ASP A 82 12.82 18.84 0.18
CA ASP A 82 12.21 17.57 0.61
C ASP A 82 10.71 17.72 0.93
N MET A 83 10.30 18.90 1.40
CA MET A 83 8.90 19.22 1.69
C MET A 83 8.02 19.26 0.43
N GLU A 84 8.53 19.77 -0.68
CA GLU A 84 7.78 19.83 -1.95
C GLU A 84 7.63 18.44 -2.56
N ILE A 85 8.68 17.62 -2.50
CA ILE A 85 8.63 16.20 -2.89
C ILE A 85 7.56 15.48 -2.07
N LYS A 86 7.52 15.72 -0.75
CA LYS A 86 6.56 15.09 0.16
C LYS A 86 5.11 15.53 -0.10
N ARG A 87 4.88 16.80 -0.45
CA ARG A 87 3.54 17.29 -0.85
C ARG A 87 3.06 16.64 -2.14
N VAL A 88 3.90 16.59 -3.16
CA VAL A 88 3.57 15.94 -4.45
C VAL A 88 3.31 14.45 -4.26
N TRP A 89 4.12 13.78 -3.43
CA TRP A 89 3.89 12.39 -3.03
C TRP A 89 2.48 12.19 -2.47
N ILE A 90 2.06 12.97 -1.47
CA ILE A 90 0.71 12.90 -0.88
C ILE A 90 -0.38 13.07 -1.93
N TRP A 91 -0.29 14.10 -2.77
CA TRP A 91 -1.31 14.36 -3.79
C TRP A 91 -1.40 13.24 -4.82
N LEU A 92 -0.25 12.67 -5.23
CA LEU A 92 -0.21 11.52 -6.12
C LEU A 92 -0.80 10.27 -5.47
N THR A 93 -0.53 10.00 -4.19
CA THR A 93 -1.12 8.88 -3.45
C THR A 93 -2.64 8.98 -3.44
N ILE A 94 -3.18 10.15 -3.11
CA ILE A 94 -4.64 10.36 -3.03
C ILE A 94 -5.29 10.21 -4.40
N LEU A 95 -4.74 10.83 -5.45
CA LEU A 95 -5.28 10.69 -6.80
C LEU A 95 -5.20 9.25 -7.29
N TRP A 96 -4.12 8.54 -6.98
CA TRP A 96 -3.99 7.13 -7.33
C TRP A 96 -5.08 6.31 -6.65
N GLU A 97 -5.31 6.51 -5.35
CA GLU A 97 -6.33 5.77 -4.60
C GLU A 97 -7.72 5.99 -5.18
N ARG A 98 -8.08 7.26 -5.39
CA ARG A 98 -9.41 7.65 -5.89
C ARG A 98 -9.66 7.15 -7.30
N TRP A 99 -8.67 7.26 -8.17
CA TRP A 99 -8.84 6.93 -9.57
C TRP A 99 -8.71 5.44 -9.88
N PHE A 100 -7.91 4.73 -9.08
CA PHE A 100 -7.59 3.31 -9.26
C PHE A 100 -7.67 2.54 -7.94
N PRO A 101 -8.84 2.48 -7.27
CA PRO A 101 -8.97 1.90 -5.93
C PRO A 101 -8.68 0.38 -5.86
N LYS A 102 -8.61 -0.30 -7.00
CA LYS A 102 -8.22 -1.71 -7.11
C LYS A 102 -6.72 -1.92 -7.35
N ARG A 103 -5.95 -0.84 -7.50
CA ARG A 103 -4.51 -0.87 -7.74
C ARG A 103 -3.79 -0.24 -6.55
N ILE A 104 -3.56 -1.09 -5.57
CA ILE A 104 -2.80 -0.76 -4.36
C ILE A 104 -1.35 -0.45 -4.77
N ASN A 105 -0.84 0.70 -4.35
CA ASN A 105 0.57 1.05 -4.40
C ASN A 105 1.20 0.84 -3.02
N PHE A 106 2.50 1.03 -2.90
CA PHE A 106 3.26 0.80 -1.67
C PHE A 106 2.66 1.55 -0.46
N GLU A 107 2.28 2.81 -0.64
CA GLU A 107 1.73 3.66 0.41
C GLU A 107 0.38 3.18 0.96
N MET A 108 -0.38 2.43 0.17
CA MET A 108 -1.73 1.98 0.55
C MET A 108 -1.71 0.66 1.31
N ILE A 109 -0.60 -0.07 1.37
CA ILE A 109 -0.58 -1.43 1.92
C ILE A 109 -1.04 -1.45 3.37
N ASP A 110 -0.47 -0.59 4.21
CA ASP A 110 -0.69 -0.62 5.66
C ASP A 110 -2.15 -0.32 6.01
N ASP A 111 -2.68 0.74 5.43
CA ASP A 111 -4.09 1.13 5.57
C ASP A 111 -5.06 0.06 5.04
N ARG A 112 -4.73 -0.59 3.92
CA ARG A 112 -5.57 -1.64 3.33
C ARG A 112 -5.51 -2.93 4.14
N MET A 113 -4.36 -3.21 4.74
CA MET A 113 -4.15 -4.34 5.64
C MET A 113 -4.96 -4.13 6.92
N ALA A 114 -4.79 -2.98 7.58
CA ALA A 114 -5.55 -2.62 8.78
C ALA A 114 -7.06 -2.70 8.54
N TYR A 115 -7.54 -2.19 7.40
CA TYR A 115 -8.95 -2.32 7.04
C TYR A 115 -9.39 -3.75 6.80
N GLY A 116 -8.53 -4.60 6.23
CA GLY A 116 -8.82 -6.02 6.11
C GLY A 116 -9.05 -6.67 7.47
N TYR A 117 -8.19 -6.37 8.44
CA TYR A 117 -8.32 -6.84 9.82
C TYR A 117 -9.54 -6.28 10.54
N ASP A 118 -9.85 -4.99 10.38
CA ASP A 118 -11.04 -4.38 10.99
C ASP A 118 -12.36 -5.03 10.51
N GLU A 119 -12.34 -5.65 9.33
CA GLU A 119 -13.48 -6.37 8.73
C GLU A 119 -13.45 -7.89 9.01
N LEU A 120 -12.44 -8.39 9.73
CA LEU A 120 -12.41 -9.78 10.21
C LEU A 120 -13.22 -9.92 11.50
N ASP A 121 -14.54 -9.87 11.35
CA ASP A 121 -15.48 -10.30 12.39
C ASP A 121 -16.26 -11.55 11.96
N ASP A 122 -17.07 -12.10 12.86
CA ASP A 122 -17.82 -13.31 12.58
C ASP A 122 -18.87 -13.17 11.46
N ASP A 123 -19.37 -11.97 11.17
CA ASP A 123 -20.32 -11.78 10.08
C ASP A 123 -19.62 -11.45 8.75
N ASN A 124 -18.37 -10.95 8.81
CA ASN A 124 -17.65 -10.35 7.69
C ASN A 124 -16.31 -11.03 7.35
N VAL A 125 -15.94 -12.14 8.00
CA VAL A 125 -14.67 -12.86 7.76
C VAL A 125 -14.35 -13.11 6.28
N ILE A 126 -15.38 -13.40 5.46
CA ILE A 126 -15.23 -13.58 4.01
C ILE A 126 -14.77 -12.28 3.33
N PHE A 127 -15.35 -11.14 3.72
CA PHE A 127 -15.03 -9.84 3.17
C PHE A 127 -13.64 -9.38 3.61
N GLY A 128 -13.29 -9.52 4.90
CA GLY A 128 -11.93 -9.27 5.41
C GLY A 128 -10.87 -10.10 4.68
N CYS A 129 -11.10 -11.41 4.52
CA CYS A 129 -10.22 -12.29 3.73
C CYS A 129 -10.01 -11.81 2.29
N GLU A 130 -11.07 -11.35 1.61
CA GLU A 130 -10.95 -10.83 0.23
C GLU A 130 -10.19 -9.51 0.16
N ILE A 131 -10.18 -8.70 1.22
CA ILE A 131 -9.34 -7.50 1.31
C ILE A 131 -7.88 -7.91 1.50
N LEU A 132 -7.58 -8.74 2.51
CA LEU A 132 -6.21 -9.17 2.81
C LEU A 132 -5.56 -9.90 1.62
N LEU A 133 -6.31 -10.77 0.92
CA LEU A 133 -5.83 -11.40 -0.30
C LEU A 133 -5.47 -10.39 -1.41
N ARG A 134 -6.19 -9.27 -1.53
CA ARG A 134 -5.85 -8.22 -2.51
C ARG A 134 -4.61 -7.44 -2.08
N VAL A 135 -4.41 -7.23 -0.78
CA VAL A 135 -3.19 -6.62 -0.25
C VAL A 135 -2.00 -7.54 -0.53
N TRP A 136 -2.14 -8.83 -0.26
CA TRP A 136 -1.13 -9.83 -0.59
C TRP A 136 -0.77 -9.85 -2.08
N ASP A 137 -1.78 -9.86 -2.96
CA ASP A 137 -1.55 -9.75 -4.41
C ASP A 137 -0.78 -8.48 -4.80
N ALA A 138 -0.98 -7.38 -4.07
CA ALA A 138 -0.27 -6.13 -4.31
C ALA A 138 1.18 -6.21 -3.83
N VAL A 139 1.43 -6.77 -2.64
CA VAL A 139 2.78 -7.07 -2.11
C VAL A 139 3.56 -7.87 -3.15
N LEU A 140 3.00 -8.99 -3.64
CA LEU A 140 3.68 -9.85 -4.61
C LEU A 140 4.01 -9.11 -5.92
N LYS A 141 3.10 -8.26 -6.40
CA LYS A 141 3.33 -7.43 -7.61
C LYS A 141 4.40 -6.38 -7.39
N ILE A 142 4.49 -5.84 -6.19
CA ILE A 142 5.50 -4.85 -5.81
C ILE A 142 6.87 -5.52 -5.72
N MET A 143 6.97 -6.68 -5.05
CA MET A 143 8.20 -7.49 -5.01
C MET A 143 8.66 -7.86 -6.42
N ALA A 144 7.74 -8.30 -7.30
CA ALA A 144 8.09 -8.68 -8.66
C ALA A 144 8.61 -7.51 -9.54
N LYS A 145 8.36 -6.26 -9.16
CA LYS A 145 8.82 -5.05 -9.85
C LYS A 145 10.00 -4.36 -9.18
N SER A 146 10.39 -4.85 -8.00
CA SER A 146 11.54 -4.36 -7.24
C SER A 146 12.60 -5.46 -7.17
N ASP A 147 13.72 -5.18 -6.51
CA ASP A 147 14.76 -6.17 -6.25
C ASP A 147 14.56 -6.88 -4.89
N ILE A 148 13.34 -6.84 -4.34
CA ILE A 148 12.99 -7.44 -3.04
C ILE A 148 12.65 -8.92 -3.26
N LYS A 149 13.35 -9.81 -2.55
CA LYS A 149 13.26 -11.26 -2.74
C LYS A 149 12.64 -11.99 -1.56
N THR A 150 12.76 -11.46 -0.35
CA THR A 150 12.22 -12.06 0.87
C THR A 150 11.14 -11.19 1.50
N LEU A 151 10.31 -11.77 2.36
CA LEU A 151 9.33 -10.98 3.13
C LEU A 151 10.02 -10.11 4.18
N GLU A 152 11.16 -10.54 4.72
CA GLU A 152 11.99 -9.75 5.62
C GLU A 152 12.49 -8.45 4.96
N GLU A 153 13.08 -8.55 3.76
CA GLU A 153 13.51 -7.36 2.99
C GLU A 153 12.32 -6.44 2.66
N PHE A 154 11.14 -7.03 2.41
CA PHE A 154 9.93 -6.26 2.19
C PHE A 154 9.54 -5.47 3.45
N ASP A 155 9.48 -6.15 4.60
CA ASP A 155 9.08 -5.58 5.88
C ASP A 155 10.06 -4.49 6.35
N GLU A 156 11.38 -4.70 6.18
CA GLU A 156 12.42 -3.70 6.47
C GLU A 156 12.23 -2.39 5.69
N LYS A 157 11.82 -2.51 4.42
CA LYS A 157 11.56 -1.36 3.54
C LYS A 157 10.19 -0.74 3.82
N PHE A 158 9.20 -1.57 4.11
CA PHE A 158 7.81 -1.18 4.28
C PHE A 158 7.60 -0.41 5.58
N ARG A 159 8.15 -0.91 6.70
CA ARG A 159 8.02 -0.29 8.03
C ARG A 159 6.57 0.08 8.38
N GLY A 160 5.62 -0.72 7.92
CA GLY A 160 4.21 -0.56 8.25
C GLY A 160 3.93 -0.91 9.70
N THR A 161 2.70 -0.66 10.13
CA THR A 161 2.22 -0.93 11.49
C THR A 161 2.35 -2.41 11.84
N TYR A 162 2.07 -3.29 10.87
CA TYR A 162 2.21 -4.74 11.01
C TYR A 162 3.09 -5.30 9.88
N PRO A 163 3.96 -6.28 10.18
CA PRO A 163 4.71 -7.00 9.16
C PRO A 163 3.79 -7.69 8.16
N VAL A 164 4.14 -7.62 6.88
CA VAL A 164 3.46 -8.36 5.81
C VAL A 164 3.71 -9.86 5.94
N SER A 165 4.85 -10.25 6.53
CA SER A 165 5.11 -11.64 6.90
C SER A 165 4.09 -12.19 7.90
N ASP A 166 3.69 -11.39 8.90
CA ASP A 166 2.64 -11.77 9.85
C ASP A 166 1.28 -11.84 9.16
N MET A 167 0.96 -10.86 8.30
CA MET A 167 -0.27 -10.89 7.49
C MET A 167 -0.37 -12.14 6.60
N ALA A 168 0.75 -12.63 6.06
CA ALA A 168 0.73 -13.86 5.27
C ALA A 168 0.29 -15.08 6.11
N ASN A 169 0.77 -15.18 7.36
CA ASN A 169 0.36 -16.23 8.28
C ASN A 169 -1.12 -16.09 8.63
N ASP A 170 -1.56 -14.88 8.97
CA ASP A 170 -2.96 -14.62 9.34
C ASP A 170 -3.92 -14.95 8.19
N ILE A 171 -3.56 -14.66 6.94
CA ILE A 171 -4.38 -15.02 5.77
C ILE A 171 -4.65 -16.53 5.74
N GLU A 172 -3.69 -17.37 6.14
CA GLU A 172 -3.85 -18.82 6.19
C GLU A 172 -5.00 -19.23 7.14
N ASP A 173 -4.91 -18.73 8.38
CA ASP A 173 -5.83 -19.02 9.47
C ASP A 173 -7.23 -18.44 9.17
N GLU A 174 -7.27 -17.24 8.62
CA GLU A 174 -8.54 -16.57 8.29
C GLU A 174 -9.25 -17.26 7.12
N LEU A 175 -8.50 -17.78 6.14
CA LEU A 175 -9.09 -18.60 5.08
C LEU A 175 -9.63 -19.94 5.61
N TRP A 176 -9.03 -20.49 6.66
CA TRP A 176 -9.60 -21.65 7.36
C TRP A 176 -10.91 -21.28 8.06
N SER A 177 -10.92 -20.18 8.81
CA SER A 177 -12.11 -19.65 9.48
C SER A 177 -13.26 -19.39 8.49
N ALA A 178 -12.99 -18.67 7.40
CA ALA A 178 -13.94 -18.46 6.31
C ALA A 178 -14.38 -19.77 5.65
N GLY A 179 -13.50 -20.78 5.61
CA GLY A 179 -13.78 -22.13 5.13
C GLY A 179 -14.83 -22.90 5.93
N ASN A 180 -15.02 -22.55 7.21
CA ASN A 180 -16.10 -23.09 8.04
C ASN A 180 -17.47 -22.58 7.59
N LYS A 181 -17.53 -21.36 7.06
CA LYS A 181 -18.76 -20.73 6.55
C LYS A 181 -18.98 -21.00 5.06
N ASN A 182 -17.89 -21.05 4.28
CA ASN A 182 -17.94 -21.30 2.84
C ASN A 182 -16.73 -22.13 2.38
N LYS A 183 -16.98 -23.39 1.99
CA LYS A 183 -15.95 -24.36 1.58
C LYS A 183 -15.10 -23.93 0.38
N LYS A 184 -15.51 -22.92 -0.41
CA LYS A 184 -14.64 -22.31 -1.44
C LYS A 184 -13.36 -21.73 -0.85
N TYR A 185 -13.40 -21.24 0.38
CA TYR A 185 -12.24 -20.62 1.04
C TYR A 185 -11.21 -21.65 1.50
N LEU A 186 -11.60 -22.90 1.77
CA LEU A 186 -10.64 -24.00 1.96
C LEU A 186 -9.82 -24.26 0.69
N LYS A 187 -10.42 -24.14 -0.50
CA LYS A 187 -9.67 -24.25 -1.76
C LYS A 187 -8.73 -23.06 -1.96
N LYS A 188 -9.16 -21.85 -1.56
CA LYS A 188 -8.30 -20.65 -1.58
C LYS A 188 -7.10 -20.80 -0.64
N ARG A 189 -7.30 -21.33 0.56
CA ARG A 189 -6.22 -21.65 1.52
C ARG A 189 -5.19 -22.58 0.89
N ILE A 190 -5.62 -23.71 0.33
CA ILE A 190 -4.71 -24.66 -0.35
C ILE A 190 -3.93 -23.99 -1.49
N SER A 191 -4.59 -23.16 -2.31
CA SER A 191 -3.91 -22.41 -3.37
C SER A 191 -2.89 -21.42 -2.80
N PHE A 192 -3.28 -20.67 -1.77
CA PHE A 192 -2.43 -19.69 -1.10
C PHE A 192 -1.17 -20.33 -0.53
N CYS A 193 -1.29 -21.39 0.28
CA CYS A 193 -0.13 -22.09 0.85
C CYS A 193 0.79 -22.65 -0.24
N ARG A 194 0.24 -23.26 -1.29
CA ARG A 194 1.05 -23.78 -2.42
C ARG A 194 1.81 -22.68 -3.15
N ASP A 195 1.14 -21.56 -3.41
CA ASP A 195 1.76 -20.42 -4.08
C ASP A 195 2.83 -19.79 -3.19
N PHE A 196 2.59 -19.71 -1.86
CA PHE A 196 3.55 -19.26 -0.86
C PHE A 196 4.80 -20.13 -0.85
N LEU A 197 4.66 -21.44 -0.61
CA LEU A 197 5.78 -22.40 -0.56
C LEU A 197 6.60 -22.43 -1.86
N LYS A 198 5.94 -22.27 -3.01
CA LYS A 198 6.64 -22.19 -4.30
C LYS A 198 7.43 -20.91 -4.47
N ARG A 199 6.92 -19.79 -3.95
CA ARG A 199 7.51 -18.46 -4.09
C ARG A 199 8.65 -18.24 -3.09
N PHE A 200 8.51 -18.82 -1.91
CA PHE A 200 9.36 -18.60 -0.75
C PHE A 200 9.93 -19.91 -0.19
N PRO A 201 10.69 -20.69 -0.99
CA PRO A 201 11.19 -22.01 -0.57
C PRO A 201 12.29 -21.96 0.49
N GLU A 202 12.87 -20.78 0.73
CA GLU A 202 14.00 -20.52 1.63
C GLU A 202 13.63 -19.62 2.82
N GLU A 203 12.34 -19.26 2.98
CA GLU A 203 11.90 -18.62 4.23
C GLU A 203 12.10 -19.57 5.41
N ASP A 204 12.21 -19.02 6.63
CA ASP A 204 12.47 -19.81 7.84
C ASP A 204 11.57 -21.06 7.89
N SER A 205 12.20 -22.21 8.17
CA SER A 205 11.54 -23.48 8.44
C SER A 205 10.29 -23.35 9.31
N PHE A 206 10.30 -22.49 10.33
CA PHE A 206 9.13 -22.26 11.18
C PHE A 206 7.95 -21.65 10.43
N ARG A 207 8.20 -20.78 9.44
CA ARG A 207 7.16 -20.24 8.57
C ARG A 207 6.67 -21.30 7.58
N ILE A 208 7.59 -22.07 6.98
CA ILE A 208 7.25 -23.14 6.04
C ILE A 208 6.34 -24.19 6.70
N GLU A 209 6.59 -24.54 7.97
CA GLU A 209 5.77 -25.53 8.69
C GLU A 209 4.33 -25.09 8.94
N ASN A 210 4.04 -23.78 8.89
CA ASN A 210 2.70 -23.22 9.03
C ASN A 210 1.91 -23.18 7.71
N PHE A 211 2.50 -23.58 6.57
CA PHE A 211 1.86 -23.55 5.23
C PHE A 211 1.76 -24.92 4.56
#